data_AF-A0ABD4T7C5-F1
#
_entry.id   AF-A0ABD4T7C5-F1
#
_cell.length_a   1.000
_cell.length_b   1.000
_cell.length_c   1.000
_cell.angle_alpha   90.00
_cell.angle_beta   90.00
_cell.angle_gamma   90.00
#
_symmetry.space_group_name_H-M   'P 1'
#
loop_
_entity.id
_entity.type
_entity.pdbx_description
1 polymer ?
#
loop_
_entity_poly.entity_id
_entity_poly.type
_entity_poly.pdbx_seq_one_letter_code
_entity_poly.pdbx_strand_id
1 'polypeptide(L)' 'MTTLSQKRASLVRLLDEPNLGTLRIDVNQALEEIDDLIDEFKRTFPQSQGQPD' A
#
# COMPACT_ATOMS: atom_id res chain seq x y z
N MET A 1 -2.16 1.20 16.21
CA MET A 1 -1.18 1.22 15.10
C MET A 1 -1.91 0.85 13.82
N THR A 2 -1.86 1.67 12.78
CA THR A 2 -2.49 1.37 11.47
C THR A 2 -1.61 0.42 10.66
N THR A 3 -2.19 -0.60 10.04
CA THR A 3 -1.45 -1.54 9.17
C THR A 3 -1.08 -0.90 7.83
N LEU A 4 -0.12 -1.48 7.13
CA LEU A 4 0.30 -1.02 5.80
C LEU A 4 -0.85 -1.07 4.79
N SER A 5 -1.68 -2.12 4.84
CA SER A 5 -2.91 -2.24 4.04
C SER A 5 -3.94 -1.15 4.34
N GLN A 6 -4.06 -0.73 5.62
CA GLN A 6 -4.94 0.38 6.00
C GLN A 6 -4.44 1.72 5.47
N LYS A 7 -3.12 1.95 5.46
CA LYS A 7 -2.52 3.15 4.85
C LYS A 7 -2.76 3.21 3.34
N ARG A 8 -2.58 2.08 2.64
CA ARG A 8 -2.92 1.95 1.22
C ARG A 8 -4.38 2.32 0.96
N ALA A 9 -5.31 1.76 1.75
CA ALA A 9 -6.74 2.04 1.60
C ALA A 9 -7.07 3.53 1.79
N SER A 10 -6.38 4.23 2.69
CA SER A 10 -6.55 5.68 2.86
C SER A 10 -6.07 6.48 1.64
N LEU A 11 -4.95 6.09 1.03
CA LEU A 11 -4.44 6.76 -0.18
C LEU A 11 -5.33 6.50 -1.40
N VAL A 12 -5.91 5.30 -1.54
CA VAL A 12 -6.90 5.02 -2.58
C VAL A 12 -8.12 5.95 -2.43
N ARG A 13 -8.65 6.09 -1.21
CA ARG A 13 -9.76 7.03 -0.94
C ARG A 13 -9.38 8.49 -1.22
N LEU A 14 -8.12 8.85 -0.99
CA LEU A 14 -7.62 10.19 -1.28
C LEU A 14 -7.59 10.45 -2.81
N LEU A 15 -7.34 9.43 -3.64
CA LEU A 15 -7.39 9.58 -5.11
C LEU A 15 -8.78 9.85 -5.67
N ASP A 16 -9.84 9.44 -4.97
CA ASP A 16 -11.23 9.72 -5.33
C ASP A 16 -11.58 11.22 -5.19
N GLU A 17 -10.81 12.00 -4.43
CA GLU A 17 -11.07 13.43 -4.30
C GLU A 17 -10.76 14.17 -5.62
N PRO A 18 -11.72 14.93 -6.17
CA PRO A 18 -11.58 15.54 -7.50
C PRO A 18 -10.55 16.68 -7.54
N ASN A 19 -10.22 17.27 -6.40
CA ASN A 19 -9.43 18.51 -6.30
C ASN A 19 -8.01 18.31 -5.75
N LEU A 20 -7.41 17.12 -5.93
CA LEU A 20 -6.05 16.85 -5.45
C LEU A 20 -4.96 17.69 -6.12
N GLY A 21 -5.18 18.15 -7.35
CA GLY A 21 -4.16 18.86 -8.12
C GLY A 21 -2.88 18.02 -8.26
N THR A 22 -1.73 18.64 -7.98
CA THR A 22 -0.41 18.00 -8.08
C THR A 22 -0.21 16.86 -7.08
N LEU A 23 -0.91 16.89 -5.94
CA LEU A 23 -0.83 15.85 -4.91
C LEU A 23 -1.26 14.48 -5.44
N ARG A 24 -2.05 14.43 -6.52
CA ARG A 24 -2.41 13.17 -7.19
C ARG A 24 -1.18 12.39 -7.65
N ILE A 25 -0.13 13.08 -8.11
CA ILE A 25 1.11 12.41 -8.55
C ILE A 25 1.79 11.77 -7.34
N ASP A 26 1.98 12.54 -6.27
CA ASP A 26 2.60 12.06 -5.03
C ASP A 26 1.83 10.89 -4.40
N VAL A 27 0.49 10.92 -4.45
CA VAL A 27 -0.37 9.85 -3.91
C VAL A 27 -0.28 8.58 -4.75
N ASN A 28 -0.20 8.69 -6.09
CA ASN A 28 0.03 7.51 -6.93
C ASN A 28 1.42 6.91 -6.66
N GLN A 29 2.46 7.74 -6.56
CA GLN A 29 3.81 7.27 -6.22
C GLN A 29 3.84 6.56 -4.86
N ALA A 30 3.22 7.14 -3.84
CA ALA A 30 3.15 6.52 -2.51
C ALA A 30 2.37 5.20 -2.51
N LEU A 31 1.36 5.04 -3.38
CA LEU A 31 0.65 3.77 -3.54
C LEU A 31 1.54 2.70 -4.16
N GLU A 32 2.30 3.06 -5.20
CA GLU A 32 3.28 2.16 -5.84
C GLU A 32 4.34 1.70 -4.82
N GLU A 33 4.92 2.63 -4.06
CA GLU A 33 5.92 2.30 -3.02
C GLU A 33 5.36 1.39 -1.93
N ILE A 34 4.09 1.57 -1.53
CA ILE A 34 3.45 0.70 -0.54
C ILE A 34 3.19 -0.69 -1.12
N ASP A 35 2.75 -0.79 -2.36
CA ASP A 35 2.52 -2.08 -3.02
C ASP A 35 3.83 -2.85 -3.21
N ASP A 36 4.90 -2.17 -3.62
CA ASP A 36 6.25 -2.74 -3.71
C ASP A 36 6.76 -3.21 -2.34
N LEU A 37 6.58 -2.42 -1.27
CA LEU A 37 6.97 -2.80 0.08
C LEU A 37 6.19 -4.03 0.59
N ILE A 38 4.88 -4.09 0.30
CA ILE A 38 4.05 -5.24 0.65
C ILE A 38 4.55 -6.49 -0.07
N ASP A 39 4.87 -6.38 -1.35
CA ASP A 39 5.35 -7.51 -2.14
C ASP A 39 6.76 -7.95 -1.76
N GLU A 40 7.67 -7.01 -1.48
CA GLU A 40 8.99 -7.30 -0.91
C GLU A 40 8.88 -8.01 0.43
N PHE A 41 7.99 -7.57 1.31
CA PHE A 41 7.75 -8.20 2.60
C PHE A 41 7.29 -9.66 2.44
N LYS A 42 6.31 -9.92 1.54
CA LYS A 42 5.83 -11.29 1.26
C LYS A 42 6.95 -12.17 0.73
N ARG A 43 7.81 -11.65 -0.15
CA ARG A 43 8.97 -12.37 -0.72
C ARG A 43 10.03 -12.68 0.34
N THR A 44 10.26 -11.72 1.25
CA THR A 44 11.27 -11.84 2.32
C THR A 44 10.81 -12.79 3.43
N PHE A 45 9.51 -12.84 3.73
CA PHE A 45 8.94 -13.63 4.81
C PHE A 45 7.84 -14.59 4.31
N PRO A 46 8.17 -15.57 3.46
CA PRO A 46 7.16 -16.44 2.83
C PRO A 46 6.41 -17.33 3.85
N GLN A 47 7.00 -17.60 5.02
CA GLN A 47 6.43 -18.47 6.06
C GLN A 47 5.24 -17.86 6.83
N SER A 48 4.95 -16.57 6.64
CA SER A 48 3.77 -15.92 7.28
C SER A 48 2.45 -16.25 6.58
N GLN A 49 2.47 -17.02 5.48
CA GLN A 49 1.27 -17.46 4.76
C GLN A 49 1.12 -18.98 4.83
N GLY A 50 0.77 -19.49 6.02
CA GLY A 50 0.15 -20.81 6.21
C GLY A 50 0.86 -22.01 5.58
N GLN A 51 1.87 -22.53 6.25
CA GLN A 51 2.28 -23.93 6.09
C GLN A 51 1.59 -24.74 7.19
N PRO A 52 0.58 -25.59 6.90
CA PRO A 52 0.28 -26.69 7.81
C PRO A 52 1.44 -27.69 7.71
N ASP A 53 1.92 -28.18 8.85
CA ASP A 53 2.82 -29.34 8.98
C ASP A 53 2.38 -30.53 8.09
#